data_AF-A0A2D4P839-F1
#
_entry.id   AF-A0A2D4P839-F1
#
_cell.length_a   1.000
_cell.length_b   1.000
_cell.length_c   1.000
_cell.angle_alpha   90.00
_cell.angle_beta   90.00
_cell.angle_gamma   90.00
#
_symmetry.space_group_name_H-M   'P 1'
#
loop_
_entity.id
_entity.type
_entity.pdbx_description
1 polymer ?
#
loop_
_entity_poly.entity_id
_entity_poly.type
_entity_poly.pdbx_seq_one_letter_code
_entity_poly.pdbx_strand_id
1 'polypeptide(L)'
;SPRSGHRKTAALEQTQAQPLSEGLGSSLLRAPEDLPLKKNFQIPRKSREKKALFQPITNESREFEDIVNILHSSYLDILSKDRFTYKKASLVHSELLEKDFIEKRKELKQDGRSEKELAEAYAFLRVDRLLVQNICENG
;
A
#
# COMPACT_ATOMS: atom_id res chain seq x y z
N SER A 1 18.42 -31.90 -65.23
CA SER A 1 19.74 -31.57 -65.82
C SER A 1 20.58 -30.78 -64.83
N PRO A 2 21.86 -31.16 -64.57
CA PRO A 2 22.71 -30.53 -63.56
C PRO A 2 23.90 -29.73 -64.13
N ARG A 3 24.47 -28.84 -63.31
CA ARG A 3 25.89 -28.42 -63.27
C ARG A 3 26.18 -28.16 -61.77
N SER A 4 27.05 -28.90 -61.07
CA SER A 4 28.51 -29.04 -61.21
C SER A 4 29.24 -27.71 -61.08
N GLY A 5 30.15 -27.49 -60.11
CA GLY A 5 30.57 -28.35 -58.99
C GLY A 5 31.82 -27.82 -58.27
N HIS A 6 32.28 -28.54 -57.23
CA HIS A 6 33.63 -28.49 -56.61
C HIS A 6 34.05 -27.24 -55.78
N ARG A 7 34.98 -27.30 -54.79
CA ARG A 7 35.53 -28.39 -53.93
C ARG A 7 36.54 -27.82 -52.88
N LYS A 8 36.56 -28.39 -51.65
CA LYS A 8 37.67 -28.45 -50.64
C LYS A 8 38.12 -27.20 -49.81
N THR A 9 37.84 -27.26 -48.51
CA THR A 9 38.78 -27.30 -47.36
C THR A 9 40.19 -26.67 -47.44
N ALA A 10 40.51 -25.84 -46.44
CA ALA A 10 41.78 -25.86 -45.68
C ALA A 10 41.58 -25.17 -44.31
N ALA A 11 42.36 -25.55 -43.30
CA ALA A 11 42.40 -24.93 -41.97
C ALA A 11 43.78 -24.30 -41.72
N LEU A 12 43.87 -23.35 -40.79
CA LEU A 12 45.13 -23.00 -40.12
C LEU A 12 44.85 -22.35 -38.75
N GLU A 13 45.61 -22.74 -37.73
CA GLU A 13 45.68 -22.06 -36.43
C GLU A 13 46.54 -20.79 -36.51
N GLN A 14 46.36 -19.86 -35.57
CA GLN A 14 47.52 -19.15 -35.01
C GLN A 14 47.28 -18.61 -33.59
N THR A 15 48.27 -18.88 -32.74
CA THR A 15 48.34 -18.58 -31.31
C THR A 15 48.99 -17.22 -31.06
N GLN A 16 48.60 -16.50 -30.00
CA GLN A 16 49.51 -15.53 -29.36
C GLN A 16 49.27 -15.46 -27.84
N ALA A 17 50.33 -15.21 -27.08
CA ALA A 17 50.36 -15.39 -25.63
C ALA A 17 51.17 -14.30 -24.91
N GLN A 18 50.82 -14.06 -23.63
CA GLN A 18 51.65 -13.51 -22.54
C GLN A 18 52.09 -12.01 -22.63
N PRO A 19 52.65 -11.39 -21.54
CA PRO A 19 52.96 -11.92 -20.19
C PRO A 19 52.43 -11.11 -18.97
N LEU A 20 52.71 -11.64 -17.76
CA LEU A 20 52.61 -10.97 -16.45
C LEU A 20 53.87 -10.13 -16.10
N SER A 21 53.67 -9.07 -15.30
CA SER A 21 54.63 -8.47 -14.35
C SER A 21 53.88 -7.55 -13.36
N GLU A 22 54.33 -7.19 -12.15
CA GLU A 22 55.38 -7.75 -11.26
C GLU A 22 54.69 -8.41 -10.03
N GLY A 23 55.04 -8.31 -8.73
CA GLY A 23 56.18 -7.75 -7.98
C GLY A 23 55.92 -7.84 -6.46
N LEU A 24 56.83 -8.41 -5.65
CA LEU A 24 56.71 -8.46 -4.19
C LEU A 24 57.27 -7.19 -3.53
N GLY A 25 56.53 -6.59 -2.59
CA GLY A 25 56.96 -5.40 -1.85
C GLY A 25 56.21 -5.20 -0.53
N SER A 26 56.97 -5.13 0.55
CA SER A 26 56.58 -5.16 1.96
C SER A 26 55.81 -3.95 2.52
N SER A 27 55.39 -4.09 3.78
CA SER A 27 55.28 -3.03 4.82
C SER A 27 53.88 -2.48 5.16
N LEU A 28 53.32 -3.06 6.23
CA LEU A 28 52.79 -2.35 7.41
C LEU A 28 52.59 -0.81 7.28
N LEU A 29 51.36 -0.38 7.00
CA LEU A 29 50.87 0.95 7.38
C LEU A 29 49.52 0.79 8.08
N ARG A 30 49.50 1.03 9.39
CA ARG A 30 48.28 1.09 10.19
C ARG A 30 47.64 2.46 10.01
N ALA A 31 46.47 2.52 9.39
CA ALA A 31 45.67 3.74 9.33
C ALA A 31 45.19 4.13 10.75
N PRO A 32 45.11 5.43 11.09
CA PRO A 32 44.42 5.88 12.30
C PRO A 32 42.91 5.66 12.18
N GLU A 33 42.37 4.90 13.12
CA GLU A 33 40.93 4.70 13.29
C GLU A 33 40.29 5.98 13.85
N ASP A 34 39.82 6.88 12.97
CA ASP A 34 39.02 8.05 13.40
C ASP A 34 37.94 8.42 12.36
N LEU A 35 37.11 7.43 11.99
CA LEU A 35 35.79 7.76 11.47
C LEU A 35 34.92 8.18 12.67
N PRO A 36 34.27 9.37 12.63
CA PRO A 36 33.38 9.78 13.70
C PRO A 36 32.27 8.75 13.85
N LEU A 37 32.23 8.09 15.02
CA LEU A 37 31.21 7.11 15.38
C LEU A 37 29.84 7.66 14.98
N LYS A 38 29.16 6.99 14.04
CA LYS A 38 27.81 7.36 13.60
C LYS A 38 26.95 7.47 14.85
N LYS A 39 26.62 8.70 15.24
CA LYS A 39 25.69 8.95 16.34
C LYS A 39 24.39 8.25 15.97
N ASN A 40 24.00 7.26 16.76
CA ASN A 40 22.76 6.54 16.54
C ASN A 40 21.61 7.53 16.75
N PHE A 41 21.13 8.13 15.66
CA PHE A 41 19.97 9.00 15.67
C PHE A 41 18.76 8.17 16.04
N GLN A 42 18.44 8.18 17.34
CA GLN A 42 17.24 7.54 17.85
C GLN A 42 16.03 8.37 17.38
N ILE A 43 15.51 8.01 16.20
CA ILE A 43 14.25 8.55 15.70
C ILE A 43 13.19 8.29 16.79
N PRO A 44 12.53 9.32 17.34
CA PRO A 44 11.46 9.12 18.29
C PRO A 44 10.39 8.23 17.65
N ARG A 45 10.19 7.02 18.20
CA ARG A 45 9.13 6.13 17.73
C ARG A 45 7.80 6.80 18.06
N LYS A 46 7.11 7.33 17.04
CA LYS A 46 5.70 7.74 17.20
C LYS A 46 4.94 6.54 17.75
N SER A 47 4.39 6.67 18.96
CA SER A 47 3.39 5.74 19.43
C SER A 47 2.22 5.77 18.47
N ARG A 48 1.71 4.60 18.05
CA ARG A 48 0.41 4.52 17.39
C ARG A 48 -0.62 5.03 18.40
N GLU A 49 -1.10 6.25 18.20
CA GLU A 49 -2.20 6.80 18.98
C GLU A 49 -3.40 5.88 18.79
N LYS A 50 -3.92 5.35 19.91
CA LYS A 50 -5.17 4.59 19.88
C LYS A 50 -6.28 5.58 19.59
N LYS A 51 -6.79 5.56 18.36
CA LYS A 51 -7.99 6.33 18.02
C LYS A 51 -9.15 5.86 18.91
N ALA A 52 -9.95 6.79 19.38
CA ALA A 52 -11.24 6.45 19.97
C ALA A 52 -12.14 5.83 18.90
N LEU A 53 -12.97 4.84 19.29
CA LEU A 53 -13.88 4.16 18.37
C LEU A 53 -14.74 5.17 17.59
N PHE A 54 -15.24 6.20 18.26
CA PHE A 54 -15.92 7.32 17.63
C PHE A 54 -15.03 8.56 17.65
N GLN A 55 -14.70 9.08 16.47
CA GLN A 55 -14.11 10.41 16.29
C GLN A 55 -15.24 11.38 15.89
N PRO A 56 -15.68 12.30 16.77
CA PRO A 56 -16.67 13.32 16.42
C PRO A 56 -16.17 14.22 15.29
N ILE A 57 -17.08 14.63 14.41
CA ILE A 57 -16.80 15.54 13.29
C ILE A 57 -17.55 16.86 13.53
N THR A 58 -16.88 17.99 13.33
CA THR A 58 -17.53 19.32 13.33
C THR A 58 -18.30 19.53 12.04
N ASN A 59 -19.45 20.19 12.10
CA ASN A 59 -20.32 20.39 10.94
C ASN A 59 -19.72 21.32 9.86
N GLU A 60 -18.66 22.06 10.17
CA GLU A 60 -17.88 22.88 9.24
C GLU A 60 -16.67 22.14 8.63
N SER A 61 -16.47 20.85 8.96
CA SER A 61 -15.32 20.08 8.45
C SER A 61 -15.56 19.54 7.04
N ARG A 62 -14.47 19.34 6.29
CA ARG A 62 -14.53 18.75 4.94
C ARG A 62 -15.07 17.32 4.99
N GLU A 63 -14.71 16.56 6.02
CA GLU A 63 -15.18 15.19 6.26
C GLU A 63 -16.70 15.15 6.53
N PHE A 64 -17.27 16.17 7.18
CA PHE A 64 -18.71 16.28 7.36
C PHE A 64 -19.42 16.50 6.02
N GLU A 65 -18.93 17.46 5.22
CA GLU A 65 -19.47 17.72 3.88
C GLU A 65 -19.33 16.50 2.95
N ASP A 66 -18.22 15.77 2.98
CA ASP A 66 -18.04 14.52 2.21
C ASP A 66 -19.08 13.46 2.60
N ILE A 67 -19.36 13.26 3.90
CA ILE A 67 -20.40 12.32 4.38
C ILE A 67 -21.79 12.77 3.95
N VAL A 68 -22.09 14.06 4.07
CA VAL A 68 -23.37 14.66 3.65
C VAL A 68 -23.56 14.52 2.13
N ASN A 69 -22.49 14.66 1.35
CA ASN A 69 -22.52 14.43 -0.09
C ASN A 69 -22.78 12.96 -0.45
N ILE A 70 -22.14 12.00 0.25
CA ILE A 70 -22.41 10.56 0.09
C ILE A 70 -23.88 10.24 0.38
N LEU A 71 -24.46 10.80 1.44
CA LEU A 71 -25.88 10.65 1.79
C LEU A 71 -26.78 11.24 0.70
N HIS A 72 -26.50 12.47 0.26
CA HIS A 72 -27.28 13.18 -0.74
C HIS A 72 -27.26 12.52 -2.13
N SER A 73 -26.12 11.95 -2.54
CA SER A 73 -26.00 11.22 -3.81
C SER A 73 -26.63 9.83 -3.77
N SER A 74 -26.97 9.32 -2.58
CA SER A 74 -27.51 7.96 -2.38
C SER A 74 -29.02 7.92 -2.14
N TYR A 75 -29.71 9.06 -2.15
CA TYR A 75 -31.18 9.06 -2.05
C TYR A 75 -31.85 8.48 -3.30
N LEU A 76 -32.88 7.66 -3.07
CA LEU A 76 -33.78 7.19 -4.13
C LEU A 76 -34.62 8.33 -4.75
N ASP A 77 -34.98 9.33 -3.95
CA ASP A 77 -35.72 10.52 -4.35
C ASP A 77 -34.87 11.76 -4.00
N ILE A 78 -34.45 12.52 -5.00
CA ILE A 78 -33.57 13.69 -4.87
C ILE A 78 -34.17 14.75 -3.93
N LEU A 79 -35.49 14.89 -3.90
CA LEU A 79 -36.21 15.83 -3.02
C LEU A 79 -36.14 15.42 -1.54
N SER A 80 -35.65 14.22 -1.23
CA SER A 80 -35.38 13.79 0.15
C SER A 80 -34.33 14.65 0.84
N LYS A 81 -33.42 15.27 0.08
CA LYS A 81 -32.34 16.10 0.62
C LYS A 81 -32.84 17.15 1.61
N ASP A 82 -33.91 17.86 1.27
CA ASP A 82 -34.45 18.94 2.08
C ASP A 82 -35.33 18.44 3.25
N ARG A 83 -35.58 17.13 3.34
CA ARG A 83 -36.36 16.50 4.42
C ARG A 83 -35.53 16.06 5.63
N PHE A 84 -34.20 16.03 5.51
CA PHE A 84 -33.29 15.59 6.58
C PHE A 84 -32.30 16.68 6.97
N THR A 85 -32.05 16.83 8.28
CA THR A 85 -31.04 17.76 8.81
C THR A 85 -30.05 17.00 9.67
N TYR A 86 -28.82 16.85 9.18
CA TYR A 86 -27.74 16.18 9.89
C TYR A 86 -27.14 17.12 10.94
N LYS A 87 -27.35 16.80 12.22
CA LYS A 87 -26.93 17.67 13.35
C LYS A 87 -25.59 17.29 13.97
N LYS A 88 -25.16 16.03 13.81
CA LYS A 88 -23.94 15.44 14.37
C LYS A 88 -23.50 14.27 13.49
N ALA A 89 -22.19 14.09 13.35
CA ALA A 89 -21.59 12.92 12.75
C ALA A 89 -20.35 12.49 13.54
N SER A 90 -19.97 11.22 13.41
CA SER A 90 -18.72 10.68 13.94
C SER A 90 -18.18 9.66 12.94
N LEU A 91 -16.86 9.66 12.71
CA LEU A 91 -16.19 8.55 12.05
C LEU A 91 -16.05 7.39 13.05
N VAL A 92 -16.21 6.17 12.55
CA VAL A 92 -15.95 4.95 13.31
C VAL A 92 -14.55 4.45 12.95
N HIS A 93 -13.70 4.21 13.95
CA HIS A 93 -12.37 3.64 13.80
C HIS A 93 -12.29 2.32 14.56
N SER A 94 -12.48 1.21 13.86
CA SER A 94 -12.44 -0.13 14.44
C SER A 94 -11.31 -0.92 13.80
N GLU A 95 -10.13 -0.92 14.44
CA GLU A 95 -8.90 -1.51 13.87
C GLU A 95 -9.04 -3.00 13.53
N LEU A 96 -9.95 -3.72 14.21
CA LEU A 96 -10.26 -5.13 13.94
C LEU A 96 -11.14 -5.27 12.69
N LEU A 97 -12.28 -4.57 12.64
CA LEU A 97 -13.21 -4.66 11.50
C LEU A 97 -12.58 -4.11 10.21
N GLU A 98 -11.79 -3.04 10.28
CA GLU A 98 -11.01 -2.51 9.15
C GLU A 98 -10.01 -3.55 8.62
N LYS A 99 -9.33 -4.27 9.53
CA LYS A 99 -8.37 -5.32 9.15
C LYS A 99 -9.09 -6.51 8.50
N ASP A 100 -10.18 -6.98 9.09
CA ASP A 100 -10.94 -8.14 8.59
C ASP A 100 -11.58 -7.84 7.23
N PHE A 101 -12.05 -6.60 7.00
CA PHE A 101 -12.50 -6.12 5.70
C PHE A 101 -11.40 -6.18 4.63
N ILE A 102 -10.20 -5.69 4.95
CA ILE A 102 -9.04 -5.72 4.05
C ILE A 102 -8.60 -7.17 3.76
N GLU A 103 -8.61 -8.05 4.77
CA GLU A 103 -8.31 -9.46 4.61
C GLU A 103 -9.35 -10.16 3.74
N LYS A 104 -10.65 -9.89 3.93
CA LYS A 104 -11.71 -10.44 3.08
C LYS A 104 -11.63 -9.94 1.63
N ARG A 105 -11.30 -8.66 1.40
CA ARG A 105 -11.06 -8.14 0.03
C ARG A 105 -9.87 -8.84 -0.64
N LYS A 106 -8.81 -9.16 0.10
CA LYS A 106 -7.66 -9.93 -0.41
C LYS A 106 -8.03 -11.38 -0.73
N GLU A 107 -8.80 -12.04 0.13
CA GLU A 107 -9.31 -13.40 -0.08
C GLU A 107 -10.14 -13.47 -1.38
N LEU A 108 -11.13 -12.59 -1.54
CA LEU A 108 -11.96 -12.52 -2.74
C LEU A 108 -11.15 -12.22 -4.01
N LYS A 109 -10.08 -11.42 -3.91
CA LYS A 109 -9.17 -11.18 -5.03
C LYS A 109 -8.34 -12.42 -5.41
N GLN A 110 -7.98 -13.26 -4.44
CA GLN A 110 -7.29 -14.53 -4.67
C GLN A 110 -8.23 -15.61 -5.25
N ASP A 111 -9.52 -15.57 -4.87
CA ASP A 111 -10.62 -16.36 -5.46
C ASP A 111 -10.95 -15.98 -6.92
N GLY A 112 -10.27 -14.97 -7.48
CA GLY A 112 -10.39 -14.58 -8.89
C GLY A 112 -11.49 -13.56 -9.17
N ARG A 113 -12.08 -12.92 -8.15
CA ARG A 113 -13.05 -11.83 -8.33
C ARG A 113 -12.44 -10.64 -9.06
N SER A 114 -13.22 -10.06 -9.97
CA SER A 114 -12.81 -8.90 -10.75
C SER A 114 -12.74 -7.63 -9.90
N GLU A 115 -11.90 -6.67 -10.28
CA GLU A 115 -11.79 -5.38 -9.55
C GLU A 115 -13.12 -4.59 -9.56
N LYS A 116 -14.06 -4.90 -10.46
CA LYS A 116 -15.43 -4.35 -10.46
C LYS A 116 -16.31 -4.95 -9.35
N GLU A 117 -16.13 -6.23 -9.02
CA GLU A 117 -16.83 -6.87 -7.89
C GLU A 117 -16.22 -6.48 -6.54
N LEU A 118 -14.93 -6.13 -6.52
CA LEU A 118 -14.21 -5.61 -5.36
C LEU A 118 -14.37 -4.09 -5.17
N ALA A 119 -15.25 -3.44 -5.95
CA ALA A 119 -15.50 -2.01 -5.84
C ALA A 119 -16.21 -1.69 -4.52
N GLU A 120 -15.65 -0.74 -3.77
CA GLU A 120 -16.23 -0.30 -2.49
C GLU A 120 -17.38 0.66 -2.75
N ALA A 121 -18.49 0.45 -2.03
CA ALA A 121 -19.70 1.28 -2.11
C ALA A 121 -20.31 1.43 -0.72
N TYR A 122 -21.04 2.54 -0.51
CA TYR A 122 -21.71 2.82 0.75
C TYR A 122 -23.11 2.24 0.80
N ALA A 123 -23.51 1.76 1.97
CA ALA A 123 -24.87 1.33 2.30
C ALA A 123 -25.30 1.96 3.63
N PHE A 124 -26.61 2.01 3.87
CA PHE A 124 -27.18 2.75 5.00
C PHE A 124 -28.09 1.84 5.83
N LEU A 125 -27.86 1.81 7.14
CA LEU A 125 -28.68 1.09 8.10
C LEU A 125 -29.19 2.07 9.16
N ARG A 126 -30.51 2.17 9.30
CA ARG A 126 -31.14 2.90 10.40
C ARG A 126 -31.25 1.97 11.60
N VAL A 127 -30.64 2.35 12.72
CA VAL A 127 -30.63 1.57 13.96
C VAL A 127 -31.09 2.41 15.15
N ASP A 128 -31.58 1.73 16.19
CA ASP A 128 -31.84 2.39 17.48
C ASP A 128 -30.54 2.75 18.18
N ARG A 129 -30.56 3.87 18.92
CA ARG A 129 -29.37 4.43 19.60
C ARG A 129 -28.69 3.46 20.56
N LEU A 130 -29.42 2.48 21.10
CA LEU A 130 -28.90 1.44 21.99
C LEU A 130 -28.02 0.42 21.26
N LEU A 131 -28.24 0.18 19.97
CA LEU A 131 -27.51 -0.80 19.17
C LEU A 131 -26.24 -0.22 18.52
N VAL A 132 -26.17 1.11 18.36
CA VAL A 132 -25.05 1.81 17.69
C VAL A 132 -23.68 1.40 18.24
N GLN A 133 -23.52 1.37 19.56
CA GLN A 133 -22.24 0.99 20.18
C GLN A 133 -21.82 -0.43 19.77
N ASN A 134 -22.72 -1.40 19.94
CA ASN A 134 -22.46 -2.81 19.68
C ASN A 134 -22.14 -3.08 18.21
N ILE A 135 -22.85 -2.42 17.29
CA ILE A 135 -22.64 -2.55 15.84
C ILE A 135 -21.29 -1.94 15.44
N CYS A 136 -20.96 -0.75 15.92
CA CYS A 136 -19.67 -0.12 15.62
C CYS A 136 -18.47 -0.87 16.23
N GLU A 137 -18.66 -1.60 17.33
CA GLU A 137 -17.63 -2.45 17.95
C GLU A 137 -17.46 -3.80 17.24
N ASN A 138 -18.57 -4.48 16.89
CA ASN A 138 -18.55 -5.91 16.55
C ASN A 138 -18.95 -6.25 15.10
N GLY A 139 -19.52 -5.31 14.33
CA GLY A 139 -20.06 -5.53 12.99
C GLY A 139 -21.56 -5.76 12.97
#